data_AF-A0A966EWL9-F1
#
_entry.id   AF-A0A966EWL9-F1
#
_cell.length_a   1.000
_cell.length_b   1.000
_cell.length_c   1.000
_cell.angle_alpha   90.00
_cell.angle_beta   90.00
_cell.angle_gamma   90.00
#
_symmetry.space_group_name_H-M   'P 1'
#
loop_
_entity.id
_entity.type
_entity.pdbx_description
1 polymer ?
#
loop_
_entity_poly.entity_id
_entity_poly.type
_entity_poly.pdbx_seq_one_letter_code
_entity_poly.pdbx_strand_id
1 'polypeptide(L)'
;MKCEIIAVGTELLLGQIVDTNSSWMGEHLALAGIDSHYQTKVGDNWDRIEAAVNLALDRSDAVIMCGGLGPTQDDITREVIAKVMGVELVMDEVIAARIEEMFRMRGREMPANNLRQAMVPAGAVAISQQPGTAPGLVVPFAREGESEKVLYAVPGVPYEMKEMFLGTIIPDLQQRSGETAVIDSRVLRTWGQSESGLAEMLASRMKELDDVGNPTLAFLASGVEGIKVRVTAKASDGELVEAMLDEEELQLRKILGDLVFAVDESTMESTVLNLLEASGLTLGVVETITG
;
A
#
# COMPACT_ATOMS: atom_id res chain seq x y z
N MET A 1 -6.10 14.81 -2.58
CA MET A 1 -6.83 14.33 -1.37
C MET A 1 -5.82 13.73 -0.41
N LYS A 2 -5.97 13.92 0.91
CA LYS A 2 -5.03 13.40 1.92
C LYS A 2 -5.55 12.14 2.61
N CYS A 3 -4.73 11.09 2.62
CA CYS A 3 -4.99 9.83 3.30
C CYS A 3 -3.91 9.53 4.33
N GLU A 4 -4.28 8.98 5.48
CA GLU A 4 -3.35 8.53 6.51
C GLU A 4 -3.55 7.05 6.82
N ILE A 5 -2.45 6.36 7.13
CA ILE A 5 -2.45 4.95 7.52
C ILE A 5 -2.18 4.82 9.01
N ILE A 6 -3.01 4.03 9.71
CA ILE A 6 -2.79 3.61 11.09
C ILE A 6 -2.67 2.08 11.11
N ALA A 7 -1.48 1.57 11.40
CA ALA A 7 -1.26 0.15 11.65
C ALA A 7 -1.47 -0.16 13.14
N VAL A 8 -2.36 -1.10 13.43
CA VAL A 8 -2.74 -1.52 14.79
C VAL A 8 -2.13 -2.91 15.04
N GLY A 9 -1.27 -3.00 16.05
CA GLY A 9 -0.65 -4.24 16.48
C GLY A 9 0.54 -4.00 17.42
N THR A 10 0.48 -4.58 18.62
CA THR A 10 1.54 -4.46 19.63
C THR A 10 2.85 -5.07 19.17
N GLU A 11 2.80 -6.15 18.40
CA GLU A 11 3.94 -6.83 17.77
C GLU A 11 4.72 -5.92 16.82
N LEU A 12 4.07 -4.92 16.21
CA LEU A 12 4.72 -3.92 15.35
C LEU A 12 5.59 -2.97 16.19
N LEU A 13 5.11 -2.58 17.37
CA LEU A 13 5.86 -1.70 18.29
C LEU A 13 6.99 -2.44 19.00
N LEU A 14 6.80 -3.73 19.27
CA LEU A 14 7.84 -4.60 19.84
C LEU A 14 8.89 -5.02 18.82
N GLY A 15 8.72 -4.67 17.54
CA GLY A 15 9.65 -5.02 16.46
C GLY A 15 9.70 -6.53 16.17
N GLN A 16 8.65 -7.27 16.54
CA GLN A 16 8.55 -8.71 16.27
C GLN A 16 8.26 -8.97 14.79
N ILE A 17 7.54 -8.06 14.15
CA ILE A 17 7.30 -8.04 12.71
C ILE A 17 7.54 -6.64 12.16
N VAL A 18 7.98 -6.58 10.90
CA VAL A 18 8.12 -5.33 10.16
C VAL A 18 6.77 -4.97 9.57
N ASP A 19 6.38 -3.69 9.71
CA ASP A 19 5.18 -3.14 9.09
C ASP A 19 5.37 -2.97 7.57
N THR A 20 5.24 -4.08 6.86
CA THR A 20 5.28 -4.09 5.38
C THR A 20 3.95 -3.64 4.78
N ASN A 21 2.85 -3.70 5.55
CA ASN A 21 1.52 -3.31 5.08
C ASN A 21 1.44 -1.79 4.85
N SER A 22 1.87 -0.97 5.81
CA SER A 22 1.86 0.49 5.64
C SER A 22 2.81 0.95 4.52
N SER A 23 3.96 0.28 4.39
CA SER A 23 4.89 0.54 3.28
C SER A 23 4.24 0.24 1.93
N TRP A 24 3.60 -0.92 1.80
CA TRP A 24 2.95 -1.33 0.57
C TRP A 24 1.75 -0.43 0.22
N MET A 25 0.90 -0.09 1.19
CA MET A 25 -0.22 0.84 0.98
C MET A 25 0.27 2.23 0.60
N GLY A 26 1.34 2.73 1.23
CA GLY A 26 1.92 4.03 0.90
C GLY A 26 2.39 4.12 -0.55
N GLU A 27 3.02 3.06 -1.07
CA GLU A 27 3.38 2.97 -2.49
C GLU A 27 2.15 3.04 -3.40
N HIS A 28 1.07 2.32 -3.07
CA HIS A 28 -0.13 2.29 -3.91
C HIS A 28 -0.99 3.55 -3.79
N LEU A 29 -0.98 4.24 -2.64
CA LEU A 29 -1.58 5.58 -2.52
C LEU A 29 -0.84 6.56 -3.44
N ALA A 30 0.50 6.52 -3.47
CA ALA A 30 1.28 7.36 -4.37
C ALA A 30 0.97 7.05 -5.85
N LEU A 31 0.89 5.77 -6.24
CA LEU A 31 0.46 5.35 -7.59
C LEU A 31 -1.01 5.70 -7.91
N ALA A 32 -1.83 5.96 -6.90
CA ALA A 32 -3.20 6.42 -7.09
C ALA A 32 -3.34 7.95 -7.05
N GLY A 33 -2.23 8.68 -6.87
CA GLY A 33 -2.25 10.14 -6.71
C GLY A 33 -2.90 10.64 -5.43
N ILE A 34 -2.97 9.77 -4.41
CA ILE A 34 -3.50 10.11 -3.09
C ILE A 34 -2.34 10.48 -2.17
N ASP A 35 -2.38 11.69 -1.61
CA ASP A 35 -1.33 12.20 -0.75
C ASP A 35 -1.31 11.46 0.59
N SER A 36 -0.22 10.73 0.88
CA SER A 36 -0.01 10.06 2.16
C SER A 36 1.13 10.73 2.94
N HIS A 37 0.80 11.65 3.85
CA HIS A 37 1.80 12.42 4.60
C HIS A 37 2.25 11.75 5.91
N TYR A 38 1.40 10.92 6.50
CA TYR A 38 1.65 10.30 7.79
C TYR A 38 1.29 8.81 7.77
N GLN A 39 2.11 8.03 8.49
CA GLN A 39 1.82 6.64 8.81
C GLN A 39 2.14 6.43 10.30
N THR A 40 1.19 5.85 11.03
CA THR A 40 1.29 5.71 12.49
C THR A 40 1.15 4.24 12.88
N LYS A 41 2.02 3.75 13.77
CA LYS A 41 1.89 2.42 14.39
C LYS A 41 1.40 2.58 15.82
N VAL A 42 0.40 1.82 16.22
CA VAL A 42 -0.15 1.86 17.58
C VAL A 42 -0.34 0.44 18.13
N GLY A 43 -0.16 0.29 19.44
CA GLY A 43 -0.46 -0.97 20.12
C GLY A 43 -1.96 -1.12 20.36
N ASP A 44 -2.38 -2.34 20.70
CA ASP A 44 -3.77 -2.76 20.88
C ASP A 44 -4.37 -2.26 22.20
N ASN A 45 -4.36 -0.95 22.41
CA ASN A 45 -4.91 -0.31 23.58
C ASN A 45 -5.90 0.77 23.17
N TRP A 46 -7.07 0.73 23.81
CA TRP A 46 -8.19 1.59 23.51
C TRP A 46 -7.81 3.06 23.34
N ASP A 47 -7.25 3.66 24.40
CA ASP A 47 -6.91 5.09 24.43
C ASP A 47 -5.88 5.47 23.36
N ARG A 48 -4.97 4.55 23.00
CA ARG A 48 -3.92 4.78 22.01
C ARG A 48 -4.50 4.78 20.60
N ILE A 49 -5.36 3.82 20.29
CA ILE A 49 -6.05 3.75 19.00
C ILE A 49 -6.99 4.95 18.87
N GLU A 50 -7.79 5.26 19.89
CA GLU A 50 -8.72 6.39 19.88
C GLU A 50 -8.00 7.72 19.65
N ALA A 51 -6.87 7.96 20.35
CA ALA A 51 -6.07 9.16 20.16
C ALA A 51 -5.47 9.26 18.74
N ALA A 52 -4.96 8.15 18.20
CA ALA A 52 -4.39 8.13 16.85
C ALA A 52 -5.45 8.36 15.76
N VAL A 53 -6.63 7.73 15.89
CA VAL A 53 -7.73 7.92 14.94
C VAL A 53 -8.22 9.36 14.94
N ASN A 54 -8.43 9.96 16.12
CA ASN A 54 -8.84 11.36 16.21
C ASN A 54 -7.80 12.29 15.58
N LEU A 55 -6.51 12.10 15.88
CA LEU A 55 -5.45 12.91 15.29
C LEU A 55 -5.37 12.78 13.76
N ALA A 56 -5.53 11.56 13.24
CA ALA A 56 -5.54 11.32 11.81
C ALA A 56 -6.75 11.96 11.12
N LEU A 57 -7.95 11.84 11.71
CA LEU A 57 -9.17 12.47 11.21
C LEU A 57 -9.09 14.00 11.25
N ASP A 58 -8.33 14.60 12.16
CA ASP A 58 -8.16 16.05 12.23
C ASP A 58 -7.29 16.60 11.08
N ARG A 59 -6.39 15.78 10.49
CA ARG A 59 -5.40 16.24 9.49
C ARG A 59 -5.53 15.63 8.10
N SER A 60 -6.42 14.64 7.92
CA SER A 60 -6.60 13.90 6.68
C SER A 60 -8.08 13.83 6.27
N ASP A 61 -8.32 13.64 4.97
CA ASP A 61 -9.65 13.46 4.39
C ASP A 61 -10.09 11.99 4.52
N ALA A 62 -9.12 11.07 4.53
CA ALA A 62 -9.32 9.65 4.68
C ALA A 62 -8.33 9.02 5.69
N VAL A 63 -8.77 7.97 6.38
CA VAL A 63 -7.93 7.19 7.31
C VAL A 63 -8.08 5.71 7.01
N ILE A 64 -6.97 4.98 6.87
CA ILE A 64 -6.95 3.53 6.68
C ILE A 64 -6.36 2.89 7.92
N MET A 65 -7.19 2.14 8.65
CA MET A 65 -6.77 1.32 9.78
C MET A 65 -6.48 -0.11 9.31
N CYS A 66 -5.29 -0.61 9.63
CA CYS A 66 -4.86 -1.97 9.27
C CYS A 66 -4.52 -2.76 10.54
N GLY A 67 -5.31 -3.78 10.86
CA GLY A 67 -5.13 -4.63 12.04
C GLY A 67 -6.22 -4.50 13.10
N GLY A 68 -6.24 -5.43 14.06
CA GLY A 68 -7.19 -5.45 15.18
C GLY A 68 -8.65 -5.79 14.79
N LEU A 69 -8.85 -6.49 13.67
CA LEU A 69 -10.17 -6.93 13.17
C LEU A 69 -10.42 -8.43 13.33
N GLY A 70 -9.54 -9.16 14.01
CA GLY A 70 -9.77 -10.55 14.33
C GLY A 70 -10.89 -10.77 15.35
N PRO A 71 -11.10 -12.02 15.77
CA PRO A 71 -12.11 -12.41 16.74
C PRO A 71 -11.59 -12.45 18.20
N THR A 72 -10.34 -12.03 18.44
CA THR A 72 -9.73 -12.13 19.77
C THR A 72 -10.11 -10.95 20.66
N GLN A 73 -9.66 -10.96 21.92
CA GLN A 73 -9.94 -9.87 22.87
C GLN A 73 -9.10 -8.63 22.60
N ASP A 74 -7.92 -8.81 21.98
CA ASP A 74 -7.03 -7.71 21.62
C ASP A 74 -7.47 -7.03 20.31
N ASP A 75 -8.36 -7.67 19.53
CA ASP A 75 -8.95 -7.12 18.31
C ASP A 75 -10.09 -6.13 18.61
N ILE A 76 -9.71 -4.92 19.01
CA ILE A 76 -10.63 -3.85 19.46
C ILE A 76 -10.83 -2.71 18.44
N THR A 77 -10.30 -2.82 17.22
CA THR A 77 -10.33 -1.72 16.24
C THR A 77 -11.77 -1.28 15.91
N ARG A 78 -12.71 -2.22 15.76
CA ARG A 78 -14.12 -1.90 15.44
C ARG A 78 -14.80 -1.13 16.57
N GLU A 79 -14.57 -1.57 17.81
CA GLU A 79 -15.11 -0.94 19.01
C GLU A 79 -14.62 0.50 19.14
N VAL A 80 -13.32 0.74 18.90
CA VAL A 80 -12.74 2.09 18.94
C VAL A 80 -13.29 2.95 17.80
N ILE A 81 -13.43 2.41 16.58
CA ILE A 81 -14.06 3.15 15.47
C ILE A 81 -15.47 3.56 15.86
N ALA A 82 -16.31 2.63 16.34
CA ALA A 82 -17.68 2.93 16.76
C ALA A 82 -17.72 4.06 17.81
N LYS A 83 -16.81 4.02 18.79
CA LYS A 83 -16.66 5.07 19.80
C LYS A 83 -16.32 6.43 19.19
N VAL A 84 -15.34 6.50 18.29
CA VAL A 84 -14.94 7.76 17.63
C VAL A 84 -16.05 8.32 16.75
N MET A 85 -16.77 7.45 16.05
CA MET A 85 -17.92 7.83 15.23
C MET A 85 -19.14 8.25 16.07
N GLY A 86 -19.16 7.94 17.37
CA GLY A 86 -20.30 8.20 18.26
C GLY A 86 -21.50 7.29 17.98
N VAL A 87 -21.27 6.07 17.47
CA VAL A 87 -22.30 5.10 17.10
C VAL A 87 -22.13 3.79 17.87
N GLU A 88 -23.19 2.98 17.89
CA GLU A 88 -23.14 1.63 18.46
C GLU A 88 -22.61 0.61 17.44
N LEU A 89 -22.12 -0.52 17.93
CA LEU A 89 -21.89 -1.69 17.10
C LEU A 89 -23.21 -2.45 16.90
N VAL A 90 -23.52 -2.81 15.66
CA VAL A 90 -24.69 -3.57 15.27
C VAL A 90 -24.27 -4.87 14.60
N MET A 91 -25.06 -5.93 14.78
CA MET A 91 -24.82 -7.20 14.10
C MET A 91 -25.17 -7.06 12.61
N ASP A 92 -24.22 -7.41 11.75
CA ASP A 92 -24.47 -7.61 10.33
C ASP A 92 -24.68 -9.11 10.05
N GLU A 93 -25.95 -9.47 9.84
CA GLU A 93 -26.37 -10.85 9.59
C GLU A 93 -25.76 -11.44 8.31
N VAL A 94 -25.42 -10.60 7.32
CA VAL A 94 -24.80 -11.05 6.07
C VAL A 94 -23.34 -11.44 6.32
N ILE A 95 -22.62 -10.64 7.10
CA ILE A 95 -21.26 -10.96 7.54
C ILE A 95 -21.27 -12.21 8.42
N ALA A 96 -22.18 -12.30 9.40
CA ALA A 96 -22.30 -13.45 10.29
C ALA A 96 -22.51 -14.75 9.50
N ALA A 97 -23.50 -14.77 8.60
CA ALA A 97 -23.79 -15.91 7.74
C ALA A 97 -22.59 -16.29 6.85
N ARG A 98 -21.85 -15.30 6.34
CA ARG A 98 -20.64 -15.55 5.55
C ARG A 98 -19.55 -16.22 6.37
N ILE A 99 -19.31 -15.75 7.59
CA ILE A 99 -18.29 -16.34 8.48
C ILE A 99 -18.67 -17.78 8.78
N GLU A 100 -19.94 -18.04 9.13
CA GLU A 100 -20.46 -19.40 9.34
C GLU A 100 -20.22 -20.30 8.11
N GLU A 101 -20.49 -19.79 6.92
CA GLU A 101 -20.25 -20.51 5.66
C GLU A 101 -18.78 -20.87 5.48
N MET A 102 -17.86 -19.94 5.75
CA MET A 102 -16.43 -20.18 5.63
C MET A 102 -15.93 -21.28 6.56
N PHE A 103 -16.45 -21.36 7.78
CA PHE A 103 -16.15 -22.46 8.70
C PHE A 103 -16.75 -23.78 8.20
N ARG A 104 -18.01 -23.75 7.74
CA ARG A 104 -18.72 -24.91 7.20
C ARG A 104 -18.00 -25.52 5.99
N MET A 105 -17.60 -24.70 5.01
CA MET A 105 -16.85 -25.15 3.82
C MET A 105 -15.51 -25.79 4.17
N ARG A 106 -14.91 -25.41 5.30
CA ARG A 106 -13.66 -25.99 5.82
C ARG A 106 -13.89 -27.22 6.71
N GLY A 107 -15.14 -27.66 6.86
CA GLY A 107 -15.52 -28.78 7.72
C GLY A 107 -15.27 -28.52 9.21
N ARG A 108 -15.34 -27.26 9.65
CA ARG A 108 -15.10 -26.84 11.03
C ARG A 108 -16.36 -26.23 11.63
N GLU A 109 -16.55 -26.45 12.92
CA GLU A 109 -17.53 -25.69 13.71
C GLU A 109 -16.98 -24.29 13.99
N MET A 110 -17.83 -23.27 13.85
CA MET A 110 -17.45 -21.88 14.11
C MET A 110 -17.43 -21.60 15.62
N PRO A 111 -16.30 -21.14 16.18
CA PRO A 111 -16.27 -20.63 17.55
C PRO A 111 -17.19 -19.41 17.72
N ALA A 112 -17.92 -19.33 18.83
CA ALA A 112 -18.88 -18.25 19.06
C ALA A 112 -18.26 -16.83 19.05
N ASN A 113 -16.97 -16.70 19.41
CA ASN A 113 -16.27 -15.41 19.37
C ASN A 113 -16.04 -14.88 17.95
N ASN A 114 -16.09 -15.73 16.91
CA ASN A 114 -16.00 -15.26 15.53
C ASN A 114 -17.17 -14.36 15.13
N LEU A 115 -18.34 -14.49 15.75
CA LEU A 115 -19.48 -13.58 15.52
C LEU A 115 -19.18 -12.13 15.93
N ARG A 116 -18.19 -11.90 16.80
CA ARG A 116 -17.72 -10.53 17.12
C ARG A 116 -17.23 -9.80 15.87
N GLN A 117 -16.73 -10.53 14.87
CA GLN A 117 -16.28 -9.94 13.62
C GLN A 117 -17.44 -9.36 12.81
N ALA A 118 -18.68 -9.86 13.00
CA ALA A 118 -19.89 -9.34 12.37
C ALA A 118 -20.53 -8.15 13.12
N MET A 119 -19.98 -7.74 14.26
CA MET A 119 -20.41 -6.52 14.96
C MET A 119 -19.71 -5.31 14.33
N VAL A 120 -20.44 -4.51 13.55
CA VAL A 120 -19.89 -3.38 12.78
C VAL A 120 -20.44 -2.04 13.29
N PRO A 121 -19.70 -0.93 13.20
CA PRO A 121 -20.23 0.39 13.55
C PRO A 121 -21.48 0.71 12.73
N ALA A 122 -22.54 1.22 13.37
CA ALA A 122 -23.76 1.59 12.64
C ALA A 122 -23.45 2.63 11.55
N GLY A 123 -23.91 2.36 10.33
CA GLY A 123 -23.62 3.19 9.15
C GLY A 123 -22.34 2.79 8.39
N ALA A 124 -21.54 1.87 8.92
CA ALA A 124 -20.46 1.25 8.17
C ALA A 124 -21.00 0.33 7.06
N VAL A 125 -20.27 0.25 5.96
CA VAL A 125 -20.52 -0.66 4.84
C VAL A 125 -19.39 -1.66 4.76
N ALA A 126 -19.71 -2.96 4.68
CA ALA A 126 -18.69 -3.98 4.49
C ALA A 126 -18.06 -3.89 3.10
N ILE A 127 -16.73 -4.03 3.03
CA ILE A 127 -16.00 -4.18 1.76
C ILE A 127 -16.50 -5.47 1.07
N SER A 128 -16.69 -5.43 -0.25
CA SER A 128 -17.28 -6.56 -0.96
C SER A 128 -16.35 -7.79 -1.04
N GLN A 129 -15.05 -7.54 -1.25
CA GLN A 129 -14.01 -8.56 -1.23
C GLN A 129 -13.66 -8.90 0.22
N GLN A 130 -13.98 -10.12 0.66
CA GLN A 130 -13.65 -10.60 2.02
C GLN A 130 -12.94 -11.96 1.93
N PRO A 131 -11.63 -11.98 1.59
CA PRO A 131 -10.86 -13.21 1.46
C PRO A 131 -10.72 -13.99 2.77
N GLY A 132 -10.84 -13.31 3.92
CA GLY A 132 -10.84 -13.89 5.26
C GLY A 132 -12.17 -13.75 6.00
N THR A 133 -12.16 -14.06 7.30
CA THR A 133 -13.35 -13.92 8.17
C THR A 133 -13.45 -12.52 8.79
N ALA A 134 -12.36 -11.76 8.84
CA ALA A 134 -12.35 -10.40 9.36
C ALA A 134 -12.89 -9.45 8.29
N PRO A 135 -14.06 -8.80 8.49
CA PRO A 135 -14.62 -7.95 7.47
C PRO A 135 -13.85 -6.64 7.36
N GLY A 136 -13.43 -6.28 6.15
CA GLY A 136 -13.08 -4.91 5.84
C GLY A 136 -14.30 -3.99 5.89
N LEU A 137 -14.14 -2.73 6.31
CA LEU A 137 -15.23 -1.77 6.51
C LEU A 137 -14.90 -0.43 5.84
N VAL A 138 -15.93 0.21 5.28
CA VAL A 138 -15.95 1.62 4.85
C VAL A 138 -16.88 2.36 5.80
N VAL A 139 -16.37 3.39 6.49
CA VAL A 139 -17.06 4.09 7.56
C VAL A 139 -17.10 5.59 7.23
N PRO A 140 -18.22 6.10 6.71
CA PRO A 140 -18.39 7.53 6.49
C PRO A 140 -18.29 8.31 7.81
N PHE A 141 -17.58 9.42 7.81
CA PHE A 141 -17.44 10.28 8.98
C PHE A 141 -17.70 11.75 8.60
N ALA A 142 -18.61 12.39 9.31
CA ALA A 142 -18.88 13.80 9.13
C ALA A 142 -19.01 14.48 10.50
N ARG A 143 -18.32 15.63 10.65
CA ARG A 143 -18.52 16.55 11.76
C ARG A 143 -19.31 17.76 11.26
N GLU A 144 -20.14 18.33 12.12
CA GLU A 144 -20.92 19.52 11.77
C GLU A 144 -19.98 20.66 11.37
N GLY A 145 -20.14 21.17 10.14
CA GLY A 145 -19.31 22.25 9.59
C GLY A 145 -17.99 21.79 8.95
N GLU A 146 -17.70 20.49 8.91
CA GLU A 146 -16.54 19.92 8.20
C GLU A 146 -16.98 19.19 6.91
N SER A 147 -16.03 19.02 5.98
CA SER A 147 -16.23 18.15 4.82
C SER A 147 -16.40 16.70 5.25
N GLU A 148 -17.15 15.91 4.47
CA GLU A 148 -17.24 14.47 4.69
C GLU A 148 -15.86 13.83 4.54
N LYS A 149 -15.53 12.95 5.49
CA LYS A 149 -14.33 12.14 5.58
C LYS A 149 -14.71 10.67 5.53
N VAL A 150 -13.73 9.80 5.36
CA VAL A 150 -13.95 8.36 5.33
C VAL A 150 -12.87 7.62 6.11
N LEU A 151 -13.29 6.64 6.91
CA LEU A 151 -12.40 5.72 7.58
C LEU A 151 -12.58 4.32 6.99
N TYR A 152 -11.49 3.69 6.63
CA TYR A 152 -11.45 2.30 6.21
C TYR A 152 -10.83 1.45 7.32
N ALA A 153 -11.35 0.25 7.52
CA ALA A 153 -10.72 -0.75 8.36
C ALA A 153 -10.45 -2.00 7.54
N VAL A 154 -9.21 -2.51 7.57
CA VAL A 154 -8.79 -3.73 6.86
C VAL A 154 -8.01 -4.67 7.78
N PRO A 155 -8.03 -5.99 7.52
CA PRO A 155 -7.29 -6.97 8.31
C PRO A 155 -5.78 -6.73 8.26
N GLY A 156 -5.05 -7.16 9.29
CA GLY A 156 -3.58 -7.11 9.30
C GLY A 156 -2.91 -8.16 8.40
N VAL A 157 -3.67 -9.14 7.90
CA VAL A 157 -3.14 -10.20 7.02
C VAL A 157 -2.83 -9.60 5.64
N PRO A 158 -1.56 -9.62 5.16
CA PRO A 158 -1.16 -8.86 3.98
C PRO A 158 -1.97 -9.18 2.72
N TYR A 159 -2.23 -10.45 2.45
CA TYR A 159 -3.03 -10.85 1.27
C TYR A 159 -4.47 -10.31 1.34
N GLU A 160 -5.10 -10.39 2.51
CA GLU A 160 -6.47 -9.92 2.68
C GLU A 160 -6.56 -8.39 2.55
N MET A 161 -5.61 -7.68 3.16
CA MET A 161 -5.48 -6.24 3.06
C MET A 161 -5.32 -5.78 1.60
N LYS A 162 -4.40 -6.40 0.84
CA LYS A 162 -4.12 -6.01 -0.56
C LYS A 162 -5.34 -6.14 -1.46
N GLU A 163 -6.08 -7.24 -1.35
CA GLU A 163 -7.30 -7.47 -2.11
C GLU A 163 -8.38 -6.41 -1.82
N MET A 164 -8.61 -6.09 -0.55
CA MET A 164 -9.57 -5.06 -0.14
C MET A 164 -9.12 -3.66 -0.57
N PHE A 165 -7.83 -3.40 -0.46
CA PHE A 165 -7.24 -2.10 -0.76
C PHE A 165 -7.35 -1.78 -2.26
N LEU A 166 -6.93 -2.70 -3.13
CA LEU A 166 -7.02 -2.51 -4.58
C LEU A 166 -8.46 -2.60 -5.09
N GLY A 167 -9.25 -3.52 -4.53
CA GLY A 167 -10.59 -3.82 -5.02
C GLY A 167 -11.66 -2.80 -4.59
N THR A 168 -11.44 -2.06 -3.50
CA THR A 168 -12.43 -1.11 -2.96
C THR A 168 -11.81 0.22 -2.55
N ILE A 169 -10.75 0.23 -1.75
CA ILE A 169 -10.25 1.49 -1.13
C ILE A 169 -9.69 2.44 -2.18
N ILE A 170 -8.81 1.98 -3.07
CA ILE A 170 -8.24 2.84 -4.13
C ILE A 170 -9.32 3.41 -5.05
N PRO A 171 -10.24 2.59 -5.62
CA PRO A 171 -11.33 3.12 -6.43
C PRO A 171 -12.19 4.15 -5.71
N ASP A 172 -12.54 3.91 -4.43
CA ASP A 172 -13.35 4.84 -3.63
C ASP A 172 -12.59 6.15 -3.35
N LEU A 173 -11.31 6.08 -3.01
CA LEU A 173 -10.46 7.27 -2.80
C LEU A 173 -10.31 8.10 -4.08
N GLN A 174 -10.10 7.47 -5.24
CA GLN A 174 -10.02 8.15 -6.53
C GLN A 174 -11.37 8.80 -6.91
N GLN A 175 -12.47 8.11 -6.67
CA GLN A 175 -13.80 8.68 -6.89
C GLN A 175 -14.04 9.91 -6.00
N ARG A 176 -13.66 9.84 -4.71
CA ARG A 176 -13.84 10.92 -3.74
C ARG A 176 -12.90 12.10 -3.97
N SER A 177 -11.67 11.85 -4.41
CA SER A 177 -10.71 12.91 -4.71
C SER A 177 -11.12 13.74 -5.93
N GLY A 178 -12.00 13.19 -6.79
CA GLY A 178 -12.33 13.78 -8.08
C GLY A 178 -11.14 13.78 -9.05
N GLU A 179 -10.02 13.15 -8.66
CA GLU A 179 -8.85 13.00 -9.49
C GLU A 179 -9.01 11.75 -10.34
N THR A 180 -9.27 11.95 -11.63
CA THR A 180 -9.16 10.89 -12.65
C THR A 180 -7.71 10.67 -13.07
N ALA A 181 -6.74 11.20 -12.32
CA ALA A 181 -5.35 11.13 -12.70
C ALA A 181 -4.81 9.73 -12.43
N VAL A 182 -4.22 9.13 -13.45
CA VAL A 182 -3.44 7.89 -13.36
C VAL A 182 -2.02 8.29 -12.97
N ILE A 183 -1.43 7.56 -12.02
CA ILE A 183 -0.01 7.66 -11.72
C ILE A 183 0.60 6.28 -11.92
N ASP A 184 1.75 6.24 -12.57
CA ASP A 184 2.55 5.03 -12.68
C ASP A 184 4.03 5.37 -12.56
N SER A 185 4.85 4.36 -12.29
CA SER A 185 6.29 4.51 -12.11
C SER A 185 7.06 3.48 -12.93
N ARG A 186 8.21 3.91 -13.44
CA ARG A 186 9.18 3.03 -14.08
C ARG A 186 10.47 3.02 -13.30
N VAL A 187 11.03 1.83 -13.08
CA VAL A 187 12.22 1.65 -12.26
C VAL A 187 13.37 1.15 -13.11
N LEU A 188 14.35 2.03 -13.38
CA LEU A 188 15.60 1.64 -14.01
C LEU A 188 16.53 1.07 -12.95
N ARG A 189 16.92 -0.20 -13.09
CA ARG A 189 17.85 -0.85 -12.18
C ARG A 189 19.27 -0.64 -12.65
N THR A 190 20.11 -0.10 -11.77
CA THR A 190 21.48 0.28 -12.10
C THR A 190 22.54 -0.47 -11.29
N TRP A 191 23.69 -0.71 -11.90
CA TRP A 191 24.84 -1.34 -11.27
C TRP A 191 26.15 -0.66 -11.67
N GLY A 192 27.14 -0.66 -10.76
CA GLY A 192 28.50 -0.17 -11.05
C GLY A 192 28.77 1.29 -10.68
N GLN A 193 27.82 1.99 -10.07
CA GLN A 193 27.98 3.38 -9.61
C GLN A 193 27.37 3.58 -8.21
N SER A 194 27.89 4.53 -7.43
CA SER A 194 27.31 4.93 -6.13
C SER A 194 26.07 5.82 -6.30
N GLU A 195 25.27 5.95 -5.24
CA GLU A 195 24.06 6.81 -5.25
C GLU A 195 24.43 8.26 -5.55
N SER A 196 25.48 8.76 -4.92
CA SER A 196 26.01 10.10 -5.16
C SER A 196 26.48 10.30 -6.61
N GLY A 197 27.09 9.27 -7.21
CA GLY A 197 27.53 9.32 -8.60
C GLY A 197 26.35 9.37 -9.57
N LEU A 198 25.31 8.57 -9.33
CA LEU A 198 24.08 8.62 -10.11
C LEU A 198 23.36 9.96 -9.96
N ALA A 199 23.29 10.49 -8.74
CA ALA A 199 22.71 11.80 -8.46
C ALA A 199 23.45 12.93 -9.17
N GLU A 200 24.79 12.89 -9.20
CA GLU A 200 25.60 13.87 -9.94
C GLU A 200 25.37 13.77 -11.46
N MET A 201 25.32 12.55 -12.01
CA MET A 201 25.04 12.32 -13.43
C MET A 201 23.65 12.82 -13.84
N LEU A 202 22.64 12.63 -12.98
CA LEU A 202 21.25 12.98 -13.25
C LEU A 202 20.86 14.39 -12.78
N ALA A 203 21.76 15.13 -12.12
CA ALA A 203 21.44 16.41 -11.46
C ALA A 203 20.78 17.43 -12.40
N SER A 204 21.25 17.55 -13.64
CA SER A 204 20.64 18.46 -14.63
C SER A 204 19.22 18.04 -14.98
N ARG A 205 18.99 16.74 -15.20
CA ARG A 205 17.67 16.22 -15.57
C ARG A 205 16.68 16.32 -14.41
N MET A 206 17.13 15.99 -13.20
CA MET A 206 16.31 16.14 -11.99
C MET A 206 15.85 17.57 -11.81
N LYS A 207 16.75 18.55 -11.97
CA LYS A 207 16.39 19.97 -11.88
C LYS A 207 15.35 20.38 -12.92
N GLU A 208 15.51 19.95 -14.17
CA GLU A 208 14.52 20.22 -15.23
C GLU A 208 13.15 19.63 -14.90
N LEU A 209 13.11 18.41 -14.37
CA LEU A 209 11.87 17.76 -13.96
C LEU A 209 11.24 18.42 -12.73
N ASP A 210 12.04 18.84 -11.75
CA ASP A 210 11.57 19.56 -10.56
C ASP A 210 10.96 20.93 -10.92
N ASP A 211 11.52 21.62 -11.92
CA ASP A 211 10.99 22.90 -12.43
C ASP A 211 9.62 22.74 -13.12
N VAL A 212 9.38 21.59 -13.77
CA VAL A 212 8.10 21.24 -14.40
C VAL A 212 7.11 20.63 -13.40
N GLY A 213 7.62 19.84 -12.45
CA GLY A 213 6.89 19.14 -11.39
C GLY A 213 6.34 17.76 -11.77
N ASN A 214 6.50 17.31 -13.02
CA ASN A 214 6.02 16.00 -13.50
C ASN A 214 6.66 15.64 -14.86
N PRO A 215 7.26 14.46 -15.04
CA PRO A 215 7.49 13.39 -14.05
C PRO A 215 8.45 13.77 -12.91
N THR A 216 8.54 12.94 -11.87
CA THR A 216 9.50 13.09 -10.76
C THR A 216 10.52 11.95 -10.74
N LEU A 217 11.72 12.22 -10.22
CA LEU A 217 12.85 11.28 -10.14
C LEU A 217 13.25 11.00 -8.69
N ALA A 218 13.48 9.73 -8.35
CA ALA A 218 13.95 9.32 -7.03
C ALA A 218 14.98 8.18 -7.11
N PHE A 219 15.87 8.11 -6.11
CA PHE A 219 16.83 7.02 -5.92
C PHE A 219 16.36 6.08 -4.81
N LEU A 220 16.46 4.78 -5.05
CA LEU A 220 16.13 3.75 -4.08
C LEU A 220 17.31 2.77 -3.97
N ALA A 221 18.00 2.79 -2.83
CA ALA A 221 19.04 1.83 -2.54
C ALA A 221 18.43 0.44 -2.28
N SER A 222 18.89 -0.59 -3.00
CA SER A 222 18.37 -1.97 -2.90
C SER A 222 19.41 -2.97 -2.42
N GLY A 223 20.42 -2.49 -1.68
CA GLY A 223 21.50 -3.33 -1.12
C GLY A 223 22.30 -4.04 -2.21
N VAL A 224 22.28 -5.38 -2.18
CA VAL A 224 23.03 -6.23 -3.13
C VAL A 224 22.47 -6.23 -4.55
N GLU A 225 21.27 -5.67 -4.77
CA GLU A 225 20.66 -5.53 -6.11
C GLU A 225 21.04 -4.22 -6.82
N GLY A 226 21.88 -3.39 -6.18
CA GLY A 226 22.32 -2.11 -6.71
C GLY A 226 21.38 -0.98 -6.35
N ILE A 227 21.40 0.07 -7.17
CA ILE A 227 20.62 1.29 -6.95
C ILE A 227 19.57 1.39 -8.03
N LYS A 228 18.35 1.69 -7.63
CA LYS A 228 17.20 1.84 -8.51
C LYS A 228 16.95 3.33 -8.73
N VAL A 229 16.76 3.73 -9.98
CA VAL A 229 16.32 5.07 -10.38
C VAL A 229 14.86 4.97 -10.76
N ARG A 230 13.97 5.53 -9.94
CA ARG A 230 12.51 5.50 -10.16
C ARG A 230 12.06 6.82 -10.79
N VAL A 231 11.34 6.72 -11.90
CA VAL A 231 10.58 7.82 -12.50
C VAL A 231 9.11 7.60 -12.19
N THR A 232 8.40 8.64 -11.76
CA THR A 232 6.96 8.58 -11.49
C THR A 232 6.26 9.67 -12.27
N ALA A 233 5.26 9.30 -13.08
CA ALA A 233 4.51 10.23 -13.93
C ALA A 233 3.02 10.22 -13.58
N LYS A 234 2.37 11.38 -13.68
CA LYS A 234 0.94 11.60 -13.43
C LYS A 234 0.25 12.19 -14.66
N ALA A 235 -0.83 11.60 -15.15
CA ALA A 235 -1.61 12.16 -16.27
C ALA A 235 -3.10 11.80 -16.17
N SER A 236 -3.94 12.26 -17.10
CA SER A 236 -5.40 12.03 -17.08
C SER A 236 -5.82 10.60 -17.41
N ASP A 237 -4.92 9.80 -17.99
CA ASP A 237 -5.14 8.42 -18.39
C ASP A 237 -3.79 7.70 -18.52
N GLY A 238 -3.85 6.37 -18.60
CA GLY A 238 -2.66 5.52 -18.62
C GLY A 238 -1.82 5.64 -19.90
N GLU A 239 -2.41 5.97 -21.05
CA GLU A 239 -1.64 6.12 -22.30
C GLU A 239 -0.71 7.33 -22.22
N LEU A 240 -1.19 8.44 -21.64
CA LEU A 240 -0.37 9.61 -21.41
C LEU A 240 0.72 9.36 -20.36
N VAL A 241 0.41 8.63 -19.28
CA VAL A 241 1.43 8.24 -18.28
C VAL A 241 2.53 7.42 -18.93
N GLU A 242 2.15 6.39 -19.69
CA GLU A 242 3.10 5.49 -20.34
C GLU A 242 3.98 6.25 -21.35
N ALA A 243 3.40 7.16 -22.14
CA ALA A 243 4.17 8.00 -23.06
C ALA A 243 5.18 8.91 -22.33
N MET A 244 4.82 9.44 -21.16
CA MET A 244 5.75 10.23 -20.33
C MET A 244 6.87 9.35 -19.75
N LEU A 245 6.55 8.14 -19.29
CA LEU A 245 7.55 7.19 -18.78
C LEU A 245 8.50 6.70 -19.87
N ASP A 246 7.99 6.42 -21.08
CA ASP A 246 8.79 6.04 -22.25
C ASP A 246 9.78 7.14 -22.66
N GLU A 247 9.31 8.38 -22.73
CA GLU A 247 10.16 9.54 -23.04
C GLU A 247 11.25 9.69 -21.98
N GLU A 248 10.91 9.65 -20.68
CA GLU A 248 11.90 9.78 -19.61
C GLU A 248 12.88 8.63 -19.57
N GLU A 249 12.43 7.38 -19.73
CA GLU A 249 13.34 6.23 -19.77
C GLU A 249 14.37 6.41 -20.89
N LEU A 250 13.94 6.86 -22.08
CA LEU A 250 14.85 7.11 -23.19
C LEU A 250 15.89 8.18 -22.85
N GLN A 251 15.50 9.26 -22.16
CA GLN A 251 16.46 10.30 -21.75
C GLN A 251 17.43 9.77 -20.68
N LEU A 252 16.93 9.04 -19.68
CA LEU A 252 17.76 8.47 -18.62
C LEU A 252 18.75 7.45 -19.16
N ARG A 253 18.35 6.61 -20.11
CA ARG A 253 19.27 5.67 -20.77
C ARG A 253 20.40 6.36 -21.52
N LYS A 254 20.16 7.55 -22.11
CA LYS A 254 21.25 8.33 -22.75
C LYS A 254 22.28 8.82 -21.73
N ILE A 255 21.85 9.14 -20.51
CA ILE A 255 22.72 9.64 -19.45
C ILE A 255 23.44 8.48 -18.74
N LEU A 256 22.70 7.44 -18.38
CA LEU A 256 23.17 6.33 -17.57
C LEU A 256 23.88 5.24 -18.38
N GLY A 257 23.55 5.09 -19.67
CA GLY A 257 24.16 4.12 -20.56
C GLY A 257 24.12 2.69 -20.02
N ASP A 258 25.28 2.04 -20.02
CA ASP A 258 25.48 0.64 -19.62
C ASP A 258 25.28 0.39 -18.12
N LEU A 259 25.09 1.44 -17.31
CA LEU A 259 24.75 1.27 -15.91
C LEU A 259 23.37 0.64 -15.73
N VAL A 260 22.45 0.85 -16.69
CA VAL A 260 21.07 0.30 -16.64
C VAL A 260 21.07 -1.13 -17.15
N PHE A 261 20.92 -2.10 -16.25
CA PHE A 261 20.92 -3.52 -16.61
C PHE A 261 19.51 -4.09 -16.79
N ALA A 262 18.49 -3.51 -16.14
CA ALA A 262 17.13 -4.03 -16.14
C ALA A 262 16.10 -2.93 -15.85
N VAL A 263 14.82 -3.24 -16.08
CA VAL A 263 13.68 -2.34 -15.83
C VAL A 263 12.62 -3.07 -15.00
N ASP A 264 11.99 -2.34 -14.08
CA ASP A 264 10.91 -2.74 -13.19
C ASP A 264 11.24 -4.00 -12.39
N GLU A 265 10.42 -5.04 -12.53
CA GLU A 265 10.54 -6.30 -11.78
C GLU A 265 11.65 -7.22 -12.32
N SER A 266 12.27 -6.89 -13.45
CA SER A 266 13.35 -7.68 -14.02
C SER A 266 14.57 -7.66 -13.10
N THR A 267 15.04 -8.83 -12.66
CA THR A 267 16.23 -8.97 -11.81
C THR A 267 17.49 -9.25 -12.63
N MET A 268 18.66 -9.18 -12.00
CA MET A 268 19.94 -9.52 -12.63
C MET A 268 19.92 -10.97 -13.15
N GLU A 269 19.39 -11.88 -12.33
CA GLU A 269 19.24 -13.30 -12.62
C GLU A 269 18.34 -13.49 -13.84
N SER A 270 17.15 -12.90 -13.84
CA SER A 270 16.22 -13.01 -14.97
C SER A 270 16.81 -12.44 -16.26
N THR A 271 17.55 -11.32 -16.16
CA THR A 271 18.20 -10.67 -17.30
C THR A 271 19.27 -11.58 -17.91
N VAL A 272 20.14 -12.15 -17.08
CA VAL A 272 21.18 -13.09 -17.52
C VAL A 272 20.56 -14.35 -18.15
N LEU A 273 19.54 -14.92 -17.52
CA LEU A 273 18.86 -16.11 -18.04
C LEU A 273 18.21 -15.85 -19.40
N ASN A 274 17.52 -14.72 -19.57
CA ASN A 274 16.89 -14.34 -20.84
C ASN A 274 17.93 -14.15 -21.96
N LEU A 275 19.09 -13.55 -21.65
CA LEU A 275 20.18 -13.37 -22.61
C LEU A 275 20.80 -14.72 -23.04
N LEU A 276 20.95 -15.65 -22.10
CA LEU A 276 21.44 -17.00 -22.38
C LEU A 276 20.45 -17.77 -23.27
N GLU A 277 19.15 -17.71 -22.96
CA GLU A 277 18.10 -18.36 -23.74
C GLU A 277 18.05 -17.81 -25.17
N ALA A 278 18.06 -16.48 -25.34
CA ALA A 278 18.08 -15.83 -26.64
C ALA A 278 19.32 -16.21 -27.48
N SER A 279 20.41 -16.59 -26.81
CA SER A 279 21.66 -17.00 -27.44
C SER A 279 21.82 -18.52 -27.58
N GLY A 280 20.87 -19.33 -27.09
CA GLY A 280 20.98 -20.79 -27.06
C GLY A 280 22.13 -21.31 -26.20
N LEU A 281 22.53 -20.57 -25.17
CA LEU A 281 23.64 -20.89 -24.28
C LEU A 281 23.15 -21.50 -22.96
N THR A 282 24.04 -22.23 -22.28
CA THR A 282 23.80 -22.84 -20.96
C THR A 282 24.75 -22.29 -19.91
N LEU A 283 24.30 -22.19 -18.65
CA LEU A 283 25.11 -21.71 -17.52
C LEU A 283 25.58 -22.87 -16.63
N GLY A 284 26.84 -22.83 -16.20
CA GLY A 284 27.38 -23.68 -15.14
C GLY A 284 28.13 -22.81 -14.13
N VAL A 285 27.92 -23.07 -12.83
CA VAL A 285 28.49 -22.26 -11.74
C VAL A 285 29.24 -23.18 -10.76
N VAL A 286 30.40 -22.73 -10.29
CA VAL A 286 31.16 -23.37 -9.20
C VAL A 286 31.48 -22.29 -8.18
N GLU A 287 31.02 -22.47 -6.94
CA GLU A 287 31.10 -21.46 -5.89
C GLU A 287 32.02 -21.89 -4.75
N THR A 288 32.60 -20.91 -4.06
CA THR A 288 33.44 -21.13 -2.86
C THR A 288 32.97 -20.26 -1.70
N ILE A 289 33.26 -18.97 -1.74
CA ILE A 289 32.92 -18.01 -0.67
C ILE A 289 31.44 -17.59 -0.66
N THR A 290 30.73 -17.73 -1.77
CA THR A 290 29.31 -17.38 -1.92
C THR A 290 28.36 -18.52 -1.56
N GLY A 291 28.89 -19.71 -1.26
CA GLY A 291 28.14 -20.94 -0.99
C GLY A 291 27.36 -20.93 0.32
#